data_AF-A0A8J3ZGQ5-F1
#
_entry.id   AF-A0A8J3ZGQ5-F1
#
_cell.length_a   1.000
_cell.length_b   1.000
_cell.length_c   1.000
_cell.angle_alpha   90.00
_cell.angle_beta   90.00
_cell.angle_gamma   90.00
#
_symmetry.space_group_name_H-M   'P 1'
#
loop_
_entity.id
_entity.type
_entity.pdbx_description
1 polymer ?
#
loop_
_entity_poly.entity_id
_entity_poly.type
_entity_poly.pdbx_seq_one_letter_code
_entity_poly.pdbx_strand_id
1 'polypeptide(L)'
;MPEKSAEARCPDGMRVLGGGVRVSFPDHIVVVRQEPVHTQAVDSFLVTALEDEVGTTNEWAVQAIAVCAADVPGIEIVAAVSATGSTGFIGVSSRCPAGKNAIGAGGRVVDGFGQVALVTLIEGGFMFNTRTTAGGLEDLNGFAGNWSVTSFTVCATLNSPSDLQVVKTYANSTDLTNVIAATCPAGMFATGGTGWADLPSAVASVNINAARSRVQLVSRQTGSSTATWRASAMAFCVS
;
A
#
# COMPACT_ATOMS: atom_id res chain seq x y z
N MET A 1 -21.23 0.83 -6.03
CA MET A 1 -20.57 2.04 -5.50
C MET A 1 -19.62 2.56 -6.55
N PRO A 2 -19.50 3.89 -6.74
CA PRO A 2 -18.56 4.46 -7.70
C PRO A 2 -17.11 4.00 -7.40
N GLU A 3 -16.46 3.39 -8.38
CA GLU A 3 -15.04 3.04 -8.32
C GLU A 3 -14.24 3.88 -9.31
N LYS A 4 -12.99 4.19 -8.96
CA LYS A 4 -12.03 4.80 -9.89
C LYS A 4 -10.69 4.09 -9.80
N SER A 5 -10.08 3.90 -10.95
CA SER A 5 -8.76 3.29 -11.08
C SER A 5 -7.82 4.19 -11.88
N ALA A 6 -6.53 4.08 -11.58
CA ALA A 6 -5.47 4.68 -12.36
C ALA A 6 -4.31 3.71 -12.50
N GLU A 7 -3.53 3.87 -13.58
CA GLU A 7 -2.35 3.08 -13.87
C GLU A 7 -1.18 4.02 -14.15
N ALA A 8 -0.06 3.79 -13.46
CA ALA A 8 1.22 4.44 -13.77
C ALA A 8 2.12 3.41 -14.44
N ARG A 9 2.43 3.62 -15.73
CA ARG A 9 3.28 2.72 -16.52
C ARG A 9 4.75 3.12 -16.39
N CYS A 10 5.61 2.13 -16.24
CA CYS A 10 7.05 2.34 -16.34
C CYS A 10 7.47 2.60 -17.80
N PRO A 11 8.52 3.40 -18.02
CA PRO A 11 9.14 3.52 -19.34
C PRO A 11 9.63 2.15 -19.85
N ASP A 12 9.76 2.04 -21.18
CA ASP A 12 10.26 0.81 -21.82
C ASP A 12 11.59 0.36 -21.24
N GLY A 13 11.72 -0.95 -21.00
CA GLY A 13 12.91 -1.57 -20.41
C GLY A 13 13.05 -1.39 -18.90
N MET A 14 12.16 -0.65 -18.24
CA MET A 14 12.14 -0.51 -16.79
C MET A 14 11.09 -1.40 -16.13
N ARG A 15 11.41 -1.88 -14.93
CA ARG A 15 10.53 -2.72 -14.12
C ARG A 15 9.97 -1.91 -12.95
N VAL A 16 8.70 -2.11 -12.62
CA VAL A 16 8.12 -1.47 -11.42
C VAL A 16 8.71 -2.09 -10.16
N LEU A 17 9.19 -1.24 -9.25
CA LEU A 17 9.71 -1.63 -7.93
C LEU A 17 8.63 -1.57 -6.85
N GLY A 18 7.64 -0.71 -7.07
CA GLY A 18 6.57 -0.38 -6.13
C GLY A 18 5.93 0.92 -6.54
N GLY A 19 5.18 1.52 -5.61
CA GLY A 19 4.43 2.71 -5.91
C GLY A 19 3.66 3.26 -4.73
N GLY A 20 2.67 4.09 -5.07
CA GLY A 20 1.77 4.72 -4.13
C GLY A 20 0.47 5.13 -4.80
N VAL A 21 -0.46 5.59 -3.96
CA VAL A 21 -1.80 6.05 -4.36
C VAL A 21 -2.06 7.40 -3.73
N ARG A 22 -2.57 8.34 -4.54
CA ARG A 22 -3.08 9.61 -4.06
C ARG A 22 -4.56 9.71 -4.37
N VAL A 23 -5.35 10.09 -3.37
CA VAL A 23 -6.78 10.39 -3.52
C VAL A 23 -7.00 11.86 -3.19
N SER A 24 -7.60 12.61 -4.11
CA SER A 24 -8.04 13.99 -3.82
C SER A 24 -9.39 13.95 -3.10
N PHE A 25 -9.55 14.75 -2.04
CA PHE A 25 -10.78 14.81 -1.25
C PHE A 25 -11.25 13.40 -0.81
N PRO A 26 -10.45 12.67 0.00
CA PRO A 26 -10.69 11.25 0.31
C PRO A 26 -11.81 11.04 1.35
N ASP A 27 -12.83 11.89 1.33
CA ASP A 27 -13.98 11.77 2.20
C ASP A 27 -14.87 10.62 1.72
N HIS A 28 -15.11 9.64 2.58
CA HIS A 28 -15.82 8.40 2.22
C HIS A 28 -15.17 7.62 1.06
N ILE A 29 -13.86 7.77 0.86
CA ILE A 29 -13.11 7.05 -0.17
C ILE A 29 -12.16 6.03 0.47
N VAL A 30 -12.29 4.78 0.04
CA VAL A 30 -11.53 3.64 0.52
C VAL A 30 -10.60 3.12 -0.58
N VAL A 31 -9.30 3.10 -0.30
CA VAL A 31 -8.32 2.47 -1.18
C VAL A 31 -8.45 0.95 -1.05
N VAL A 32 -8.63 0.26 -2.17
CA VAL A 32 -8.79 -1.20 -2.21
C VAL A 32 -7.70 -1.91 -3.01
N ARG A 33 -6.94 -1.18 -3.84
CA ARG A 33 -5.89 -1.76 -4.68
C ARG A 33 -4.68 -0.87 -4.76
N GLN A 34 -3.52 -1.49 -4.55
CA GLN A 34 -2.18 -0.99 -4.82
C GLN A 34 -1.38 -2.18 -5.35
N GLU A 35 -1.28 -2.33 -6.66
CA GLU A 35 -0.81 -3.56 -7.29
C GLU A 35 0.34 -3.27 -8.26
N PRO A 36 1.55 -3.77 -7.97
CA PRO A 36 2.61 -3.83 -8.97
C PRO A 36 2.29 -4.93 -9.99
N VAL A 37 2.57 -4.66 -11.26
CA VAL A 37 2.32 -5.58 -12.38
C VAL A 37 3.60 -5.74 -13.20
N HIS A 38 4.03 -7.00 -13.37
CA HIS A 38 5.06 -7.41 -14.33
C HIS A 38 4.44 -8.40 -15.31
N THR A 39 4.32 -8.01 -16.57
CA THR A 39 3.95 -8.89 -17.68
C THR A 39 4.93 -8.70 -18.83
N GLN A 40 4.83 -9.52 -19.87
CA GLN A 40 5.68 -9.34 -21.06
C GLN A 40 5.45 -8.00 -21.78
N ALA A 41 4.28 -7.38 -21.60
CA ALA A 41 3.88 -6.17 -22.32
C ALA A 41 3.77 -4.93 -21.42
N VAL A 42 3.73 -5.11 -20.09
CA VAL A 42 3.40 -4.05 -19.15
C VAL A 42 4.18 -4.23 -17.86
N ASP A 43 4.92 -3.18 -17.50
CA ASP A 43 5.41 -2.91 -16.15
C ASP A 43 4.69 -1.67 -15.62
N SER A 44 3.86 -1.84 -14.59
CA SER A 44 3.02 -0.74 -14.09
C SER A 44 2.60 -0.88 -12.63
N PHE A 45 2.10 0.22 -12.07
CA PHE A 45 1.47 0.24 -10.76
C PHE A 45 -0.01 0.64 -10.90
N LEU A 46 -0.90 -0.26 -10.50
CA LEU A 46 -2.35 -0.10 -10.58
C LEU A 46 -2.90 0.28 -9.21
N VAL A 47 -3.77 1.28 -9.17
CA VAL A 47 -4.47 1.68 -7.96
C VAL A 47 -5.97 1.72 -8.20
N THR A 48 -6.75 1.44 -7.16
CA THR A 48 -8.21 1.54 -7.20
C THR A 48 -8.73 1.97 -5.85
N ALA A 49 -9.69 2.88 -5.88
CA ALA A 49 -10.43 3.33 -4.71
C ALA A 49 -11.92 3.34 -5.02
N LEU A 50 -12.73 3.14 -3.98
CA LEU A 50 -14.19 3.13 -4.03
C LEU A 50 -14.73 4.14 -3.04
N GLU A 51 -15.87 4.72 -3.36
CA GLU A 51 -16.73 5.27 -2.33
C GLU A 51 -17.20 4.15 -1.38
N ASP A 52 -17.27 4.44 -0.08
CA ASP A 52 -17.91 3.58 0.91
C ASP A 52 -19.46 3.61 0.77
N GLU A 53 -20.17 2.97 1.69
CA GLU A 53 -21.63 2.87 1.70
C GLU A 53 -22.35 4.19 1.98
N VAL A 54 -21.68 5.15 2.59
CA VAL A 54 -22.20 6.51 2.80
C VAL A 54 -22.04 7.32 1.52
N GLY A 55 -20.90 7.16 0.83
CA GLY A 55 -20.57 7.86 -0.40
C GLY A 55 -20.24 9.35 -0.19
N THR A 56 -19.94 10.05 -1.28
CA THR A 56 -19.59 11.49 -1.22
C THR A 56 -20.16 12.29 -2.39
N THR A 57 -20.45 13.57 -2.14
CA THR A 57 -20.82 14.52 -3.21
C THR A 57 -19.60 15.27 -3.75
N ASN A 58 -18.42 15.07 -3.16
CA ASN A 58 -17.20 15.74 -3.59
C ASN A 58 -16.73 15.18 -4.94
N GLU A 59 -16.19 16.04 -5.79
CA GLU A 59 -15.46 15.59 -6.96
C GLU A 59 -14.08 15.08 -6.54
N TRP A 60 -13.86 13.78 -6.66
CA TRP A 60 -12.62 13.11 -6.26
C TRP A 60 -11.92 12.45 -7.44
N ALA A 61 -10.61 12.20 -7.30
CA ALA A 61 -9.79 11.54 -8.30
C ALA A 61 -8.77 10.62 -7.60
N VAL A 62 -8.33 9.61 -8.34
CA VAL A 62 -7.23 8.73 -7.92
C VAL A 62 -6.05 8.90 -8.86
N GLN A 63 -4.84 8.95 -8.29
CA GLN A 63 -3.59 9.00 -9.03
C GLN A 63 -2.70 7.82 -8.59
N ALA A 64 -2.23 7.07 -9.58
CA ALA A 64 -1.19 6.06 -9.41
C ALA A 64 0.20 6.72 -9.45
N ILE A 65 1.11 6.25 -8.61
CA ILE A 65 2.54 6.58 -8.66
C ILE A 65 3.29 5.27 -8.81
N ALA A 66 4.12 5.14 -9.86
CA ALA A 66 5.03 4.01 -10.03
C ALA A 66 6.47 4.47 -9.81
N VAL A 67 7.25 3.67 -9.08
CA VAL A 67 8.71 3.81 -9.02
C VAL A 67 9.31 2.70 -9.87
N CYS A 68 10.13 3.07 -10.83
CA CYS A 68 10.66 2.16 -11.85
C CYS A 68 12.19 2.20 -11.85
N ALA A 69 12.81 1.07 -12.21
CA ALA A 69 14.25 1.00 -12.47
C ALA A 69 14.55 -0.04 -13.56
N ALA A 70 15.66 0.18 -14.28
CA ALA A 70 16.25 -0.81 -15.16
C ALA A 70 17.19 -1.74 -14.38
N ASP A 71 17.52 -2.89 -14.98
CA ASP A 71 18.59 -3.80 -14.54
C ASP A 71 18.51 -4.27 -13.08
N VAL A 72 17.31 -4.49 -12.56
CA VAL A 72 17.09 -4.93 -11.18
C VAL A 72 17.36 -6.44 -11.07
N PRO A 73 18.44 -6.88 -10.40
CA PRO A 73 18.86 -8.28 -10.46
C PRO A 73 17.82 -9.23 -9.86
N GLY A 74 17.38 -10.21 -10.65
CA GLY A 74 16.44 -11.23 -10.21
C GLY A 74 15.07 -10.68 -9.78
N ILE A 75 14.62 -9.55 -10.34
CA ILE A 75 13.32 -8.97 -9.97
C ILE A 75 12.15 -9.90 -10.32
N GLU A 76 11.24 -10.09 -9.38
CA GLU A 76 9.97 -10.80 -9.57
C GLU A 76 8.88 -10.27 -8.63
N ILE A 77 7.62 -10.53 -8.97
CA ILE A 77 6.48 -10.27 -8.08
C ILE A 77 5.95 -11.61 -7.57
N VAL A 78 5.91 -11.77 -6.26
CA VAL A 78 5.26 -12.90 -5.60
C VAL A 78 3.90 -12.45 -5.07
N ALA A 79 2.87 -13.24 -5.31
CA ALA A 79 1.53 -12.99 -4.80
C ALA A 79 1.04 -14.14 -3.90
N ALA A 80 0.19 -13.81 -2.94
CA ALA A 80 -0.54 -14.78 -2.13
C ALA A 80 -1.99 -14.30 -1.94
N VAL A 81 -2.94 -15.22 -1.94
CA VAL A 81 -4.38 -14.93 -1.80
C VAL A 81 -4.87 -15.53 -0.49
N SER A 82 -5.64 -14.77 0.28
CA SER A 82 -6.26 -15.26 1.51
C SER A 82 -7.40 -16.23 1.19
N ALA A 83 -7.83 -17.00 2.19
CA ALA A 83 -9.17 -17.57 2.13
C ALA A 83 -10.21 -16.43 2.09
N THR A 84 -11.35 -16.71 1.47
CA THR A 84 -12.52 -15.83 1.49
C THR A 84 -13.25 -15.97 2.82
N GLY A 85 -13.73 -14.86 3.39
CA GLY A 85 -14.53 -14.86 4.61
C GLY A 85 -15.23 -13.54 4.86
N SER A 86 -15.98 -13.47 5.97
CA SER A 86 -16.68 -12.28 6.44
C SER A 86 -16.29 -12.09 7.92
N THR A 87 -15.13 -11.49 8.11
CA THR A 87 -14.53 -11.25 9.43
C THR A 87 -13.93 -9.85 9.42
N GLY A 88 -14.01 -9.10 10.51
CA GLY A 88 -13.53 -7.71 10.57
C GLY A 88 -12.09 -7.46 10.08
N PHE A 89 -11.23 -8.47 10.09
CA PHE A 89 -9.89 -8.40 9.49
C PHE A 89 -9.47 -9.73 8.86
N ILE A 90 -8.91 -9.68 7.65
CA ILE A 90 -8.25 -10.80 6.96
C ILE A 90 -6.91 -10.29 6.45
N GLY A 91 -5.84 -11.02 6.76
CA GLY A 91 -4.49 -10.74 6.29
C GLY A 91 -3.88 -11.94 5.58
N VAL A 92 -3.08 -11.69 4.56
CA VAL A 92 -2.25 -12.69 3.89
C VAL A 92 -0.89 -12.09 3.56
N SER A 93 0.12 -12.94 3.49
CA SER A 93 1.48 -12.49 3.22
C SER A 93 2.12 -13.31 2.12
N SER A 94 2.86 -12.61 1.28
CA SER A 94 3.68 -13.17 0.21
C SER A 94 5.15 -13.04 0.62
N ARG A 95 5.95 -14.07 0.32
CA ARG A 95 7.36 -14.17 0.74
C ARG A 95 8.26 -14.32 -0.48
N CYS A 96 9.33 -13.54 -0.50
CA CYS A 96 10.37 -13.64 -1.51
C CYS A 96 11.07 -15.01 -1.47
N PRO A 97 11.45 -15.55 -2.63
CA PRO A 97 12.26 -16.76 -2.67
C PRO A 97 13.60 -16.60 -1.97
N ALA A 98 14.23 -17.73 -1.65
CA ALA A 98 15.54 -17.74 -1.01
C ALA A 98 16.56 -16.91 -1.81
N GLY A 99 17.35 -16.09 -1.10
CA GLY A 99 18.35 -15.20 -1.71
C GLY A 99 17.82 -13.84 -2.19
N LYS A 100 16.51 -13.58 -2.09
CA LYS A 100 15.91 -12.29 -2.47
C LYS A 100 15.32 -11.53 -1.29
N ASN A 101 15.27 -10.22 -1.41
CA ASN A 101 14.67 -9.31 -0.43
C ASN A 101 13.43 -8.63 -1.02
N ALA A 102 12.48 -8.29 -0.15
CA ALA A 102 11.32 -7.49 -0.49
C ALA A 102 11.76 -6.02 -0.62
N ILE A 103 11.59 -5.47 -1.83
CA ILE A 103 11.91 -4.08 -2.18
C ILE A 103 10.65 -3.27 -2.50
N GLY A 104 9.48 -3.90 -2.46
CA GLY A 104 8.19 -3.25 -2.67
C GLY A 104 7.06 -4.13 -2.18
N ALA A 105 5.90 -3.52 -1.97
CA ALA A 105 4.70 -4.20 -1.54
C ALA A 105 3.48 -3.69 -2.29
N GLY A 106 2.42 -4.48 -2.23
CA GLY A 106 1.10 -4.10 -2.70
C GLY A 106 0.04 -4.99 -2.06
N GLY A 107 -1.21 -4.66 -2.33
CA GLY A 107 -2.34 -5.50 -1.99
C GLY A 107 -3.58 -5.15 -2.78
N ARG A 108 -4.53 -6.07 -2.81
CA ARG A 108 -5.83 -5.91 -3.44
C ARG A 108 -6.91 -6.58 -2.60
N VAL A 109 -7.91 -5.82 -2.19
CA VAL A 109 -9.16 -6.33 -1.63
C VAL A 109 -10.09 -6.70 -2.78
N VAL A 110 -10.73 -7.86 -2.69
CA VAL A 110 -11.72 -8.36 -3.66
C VAL A 110 -13.05 -8.53 -2.93
N ASP A 111 -14.13 -8.06 -3.56
CA ASP A 111 -15.51 -8.14 -3.06
C ASP A 111 -15.75 -7.47 -1.69
N GLY A 112 -14.92 -6.48 -1.33
CA GLY A 112 -15.13 -5.66 -0.13
C GLY A 112 -16.09 -4.49 -0.30
N PHE A 113 -16.50 -4.20 -1.54
CA PHE A 113 -17.50 -3.17 -1.93
C PHE A 113 -17.47 -1.90 -1.06
N GLY A 114 -16.33 -1.20 -1.04
CA GLY A 114 -16.18 0.09 -0.34
C GLY A 114 -16.10 0.02 1.19
N GLN A 115 -16.49 -1.10 1.81
CA GLN A 115 -16.57 -1.28 3.27
C GLN A 115 -15.37 -2.01 3.86
N VAL A 116 -14.38 -2.35 3.04
CA VAL A 116 -13.14 -3.03 3.46
C VAL A 116 -11.92 -2.27 2.96
N ALA A 117 -11.22 -1.63 3.88
CA ALA A 117 -10.04 -0.83 3.59
C ALA A 117 -8.77 -1.67 3.44
N LEU A 118 -8.00 -1.43 2.38
CA LEU A 118 -6.72 -2.07 2.19
C LEU A 118 -5.70 -1.54 3.20
N VAL A 119 -5.05 -2.47 3.90
CA VAL A 119 -3.83 -2.22 4.68
C VAL A 119 -2.65 -2.98 4.10
N THR A 120 -1.47 -2.38 4.14
CA THR A 120 -0.23 -3.02 3.68
C THR A 120 0.90 -2.78 4.68
N LEU A 121 1.68 -3.83 4.94
CA LEU A 121 2.75 -3.85 5.91
C LEU A 121 4.03 -4.44 5.35
N ILE A 122 5.14 -3.95 5.89
CA ILE A 122 6.46 -4.49 5.67
C ILE A 122 6.85 -5.39 6.85
N GLU A 123 7.02 -6.68 6.58
CA GLU A 123 7.34 -7.68 7.60
C GLU A 123 8.82 -8.03 7.58
N GLY A 124 9.58 -7.30 8.38
CA GLY A 124 11.02 -7.47 8.49
C GLY A 124 11.65 -6.49 9.45
N GLY A 125 12.89 -6.81 9.82
CA GLY A 125 13.78 -5.91 10.54
C GLY A 125 14.44 -4.92 9.60
N PHE A 126 15.24 -4.02 10.17
CA PHE A 126 15.82 -2.86 9.47
C PHE A 126 16.66 -3.22 8.22
N MET A 127 17.27 -4.42 8.17
CA MET A 127 18.21 -4.85 7.12
C MET A 127 17.85 -6.19 6.44
N PHE A 128 16.83 -6.89 6.92
CA PHE A 128 16.42 -8.18 6.35
C PHE A 128 14.92 -8.24 6.27
N ASN A 129 14.43 -8.12 5.05
CA ASN A 129 13.02 -8.17 4.77
C ASN A 129 12.79 -9.07 3.57
N THR A 130 12.00 -10.11 3.78
CA THR A 130 11.69 -11.12 2.75
C THR A 130 10.19 -11.29 2.58
N ARG A 131 9.36 -10.50 3.26
CA ARG A 131 7.91 -10.73 3.30
C ARG A 131 7.14 -9.42 3.44
N THR A 132 6.01 -9.35 2.79
CA THR A 132 5.05 -8.26 2.97
C THR A 132 3.68 -8.84 3.24
N THR A 133 2.86 -8.09 3.97
CA THR A 133 1.48 -8.45 4.27
C THR A 133 0.55 -7.44 3.65
N ALA A 134 -0.51 -7.94 3.03
CA ALA A 134 -1.70 -7.15 2.75
C ALA A 134 -2.83 -7.66 3.63
N GLY A 135 -3.69 -6.75 4.07
CA GLY A 135 -4.92 -7.09 4.76
C GLY A 135 -6.07 -6.21 4.31
N GLY A 136 -7.26 -6.61 4.69
CA GLY A 136 -8.46 -5.79 4.66
C GLY A 136 -8.92 -5.55 6.08
N LEU A 137 -9.47 -4.38 6.33
CA LEU A 137 -10.12 -4.03 7.59
C LEU A 137 -11.52 -3.55 7.27
N GLU A 138 -12.54 -4.25 7.76
CA GLU A 138 -13.93 -3.79 7.66
C GLU A 138 -14.07 -2.47 8.43
N ASP A 139 -14.97 -1.60 7.98
CA ASP A 139 -15.33 -0.38 8.72
C ASP A 139 -16.01 -0.70 10.08
N LEU A 140 -16.45 0.36 10.77
CA LEU A 140 -16.98 0.24 12.14
C LEU A 140 -18.31 -0.53 12.23
N ASN A 141 -19.13 -0.50 11.19
CA ASN A 141 -20.40 -1.23 11.12
C ASN A 141 -20.21 -2.66 10.61
N GLY A 142 -19.02 -2.97 10.08
CA GLY A 142 -18.67 -4.29 9.57
C GLY A 142 -19.29 -4.56 8.21
N PHE A 143 -18.85 -5.65 7.58
CA PHE A 143 -19.31 -6.02 6.24
C PHE A 143 -19.87 -7.44 6.21
N ALA A 144 -21.17 -7.56 5.89
CA ALA A 144 -21.88 -8.85 5.87
C ALA A 144 -21.51 -9.73 4.68
N GLY A 145 -20.83 -9.19 3.66
CA GLY A 145 -20.40 -9.94 2.49
C GLY A 145 -19.10 -10.70 2.72
N ASN A 146 -18.85 -11.65 1.84
CA ASN A 146 -17.59 -12.38 1.80
C ASN A 146 -16.57 -11.64 0.94
N TRP A 147 -15.34 -11.55 1.42
CA TRP A 147 -14.25 -10.85 0.74
C TRP A 147 -12.92 -11.58 0.93
N SER A 148 -11.92 -11.20 0.13
CA SER A 148 -10.58 -11.75 0.23
C SER A 148 -9.52 -10.70 -0.08
N VAL A 149 -8.27 -11.00 0.22
CA VAL A 149 -7.13 -10.13 -0.04
C VAL A 149 -6.08 -10.88 -0.84
N THR A 150 -5.50 -10.21 -1.82
CA THR A 150 -4.24 -10.62 -2.46
C THR A 150 -3.12 -9.73 -1.92
N SER A 151 -2.04 -10.30 -1.41
CA SER A 151 -0.79 -9.59 -1.13
C SER A 151 0.14 -9.69 -2.33
N PHE A 152 0.91 -8.62 -2.57
CA PHE A 152 1.97 -8.59 -3.57
C PHE A 152 3.28 -8.18 -2.91
N THR A 153 4.36 -8.89 -3.23
CA THR A 153 5.72 -8.54 -2.82
C THR A 153 6.59 -8.42 -4.07
N VAL A 154 7.23 -7.26 -4.25
CA VAL A 154 8.27 -7.09 -5.27
C VAL A 154 9.58 -7.54 -4.66
N CYS A 155 10.18 -8.57 -5.23
CA CYS A 155 11.37 -9.23 -4.73
C CYS A 155 12.54 -8.97 -5.68
N ALA A 156 13.73 -8.73 -5.13
CA ALA A 156 14.95 -8.58 -5.91
C ALA A 156 16.16 -9.14 -5.16
N THR A 157 17.23 -9.43 -5.90
CA THR A 157 18.54 -9.75 -5.33
C THR A 157 19.25 -8.43 -5.02
N LEU A 158 19.77 -8.30 -3.80
CA LEU A 158 20.58 -7.14 -3.42
C LEU A 158 22.06 -7.50 -3.57
N ASN A 159 22.89 -6.51 -3.90
CA ASN A 159 24.34 -6.69 -3.97
C ASN A 159 24.94 -6.70 -2.56
N SER A 160 24.39 -5.89 -1.66
CA SER A 160 24.74 -5.83 -0.25
C SER A 160 23.48 -5.71 0.63
N PRO A 161 23.47 -6.28 1.86
CA PRO A 161 22.39 -6.04 2.84
C PRO A 161 22.20 -4.56 3.19
N SER A 162 23.22 -3.72 3.00
CA SER A 162 23.14 -2.27 3.21
C SER A 162 22.35 -1.54 2.13
N ASP A 163 22.09 -2.16 0.98
CA ASP A 163 21.41 -1.54 -0.16
C ASP A 163 19.90 -1.40 0.07
N LEU A 164 19.38 -1.98 1.14
CA LEU A 164 17.97 -1.89 1.53
C LEU A 164 17.86 -1.49 3.00
N GLN A 165 17.06 -0.46 3.25
CA GLN A 165 16.54 -0.15 4.56
C GLN A 165 15.03 -0.01 4.52
N VAL A 166 14.39 -0.44 5.60
CA VAL A 166 12.96 -0.23 5.81
C VAL A 166 12.79 0.79 6.92
N VAL A 167 12.16 1.91 6.60
CA VAL A 167 11.83 2.94 7.58
C VAL A 167 10.36 2.83 7.95
N LYS A 168 10.07 2.89 9.26
CA LYS A 168 8.72 2.81 9.81
C LYS A 168 8.49 3.99 10.75
N THR A 169 7.35 4.64 10.63
CA THR A 169 6.90 5.67 11.58
C THR A 169 5.44 5.40 11.96
N TYR A 170 5.03 5.87 13.12
CA TYR A 170 3.63 5.82 13.55
C TYR A 170 3.27 7.06 14.35
N ALA A 171 1.98 7.41 14.36
CA ALA A 171 1.43 8.41 15.25
C ALA A 171 0.01 8.03 15.67
N ASN A 172 -0.35 8.41 16.89
CA ASN A 172 -1.71 8.35 17.37
C ASN A 172 -2.42 9.68 17.06
N SER A 173 -3.71 9.64 16.78
CA SER A 173 -4.53 10.82 16.56
C SER A 173 -5.96 10.58 17.05
N THR A 174 -6.65 11.68 17.38
CA THR A 174 -8.10 11.74 17.57
C THR A 174 -8.77 12.58 16.48
N ASP A 175 -7.98 13.13 15.56
CA ASP A 175 -8.47 14.00 14.50
C ASP A 175 -9.10 13.17 13.39
N LEU A 176 -9.96 13.83 12.60
CA LEU A 176 -10.56 13.24 11.40
C LEU A 176 -9.50 12.78 10.40
N THR A 177 -8.34 13.45 10.34
CA THR A 177 -7.27 13.15 9.41
C THR A 177 -5.92 13.20 10.12
N ASN A 178 -5.08 12.21 9.84
CA ASN A 178 -3.71 12.15 10.32
C ASN A 178 -2.75 12.04 9.13
N VAL A 179 -1.64 12.78 9.20
CA VAL A 179 -0.61 12.79 8.15
C VAL A 179 0.73 12.53 8.79
N ILE A 180 1.36 11.42 8.40
CA ILE A 180 2.69 11.01 8.88
C ILE A 180 3.59 10.68 7.70
N ALA A 181 4.91 10.66 7.91
CA ALA A 181 5.85 10.33 6.84
C ALA A 181 7.02 9.46 7.30
N ALA A 182 7.31 8.41 6.53
CA ALA A 182 8.54 7.63 6.64
C ALA A 182 9.58 8.23 5.69
N THR A 183 10.68 8.73 6.25
CA THR A 183 11.76 9.40 5.50
C THR A 183 12.93 8.46 5.29
N CYS A 184 13.35 8.28 4.04
CA CYS A 184 14.53 7.46 3.73
C CYS A 184 15.82 8.12 4.27
N PRO A 185 16.81 7.30 4.67
CA PRO A 185 18.13 7.79 5.03
C PRO A 185 18.76 8.61 3.89
N ALA A 186 19.72 9.46 4.24
CA ALA A 186 20.48 10.23 3.25
C ALA A 186 21.15 9.29 2.24
N GLY A 187 21.01 9.59 0.95
CA GLY A 187 21.54 8.77 -0.14
C GLY A 187 20.67 7.58 -0.56
N MET A 188 19.54 7.35 0.11
CA MET A 188 18.58 6.31 -0.27
C MET A 188 17.29 6.89 -0.84
N PHE A 189 16.64 6.11 -1.71
CA PHE A 189 15.42 6.48 -2.42
C PHE A 189 14.31 5.47 -2.16
N ALA A 190 13.10 5.97 -1.95
CA ALA A 190 11.89 5.20 -1.77
C ALA A 190 11.54 4.45 -3.07
N THR A 191 11.41 3.13 -2.99
CA THR A 191 10.91 2.28 -4.08
C THR A 191 9.42 2.01 -3.99
N GLY A 192 8.83 2.18 -2.81
CA GLY A 192 7.42 1.95 -2.56
C GLY A 192 7.03 2.37 -1.15
N GLY A 193 5.75 2.66 -0.96
CA GLY A 193 5.17 2.96 0.35
C GLY A 193 4.15 1.90 0.79
N THR A 194 4.03 1.70 2.09
CA THR A 194 2.92 0.93 2.68
C THR A 194 2.29 1.71 3.82
N GLY A 195 1.06 1.34 4.16
CA GLY A 195 0.26 2.05 5.15
C GLY A 195 -0.69 1.13 5.89
N TRP A 196 -0.84 1.39 7.18
CA TRP A 196 -1.87 0.80 8.03
C TRP A 196 -2.49 1.91 8.86
N ALA A 197 -3.81 1.92 8.96
CA ALA A 197 -4.56 2.75 9.89
C ALA A 197 -5.48 1.83 10.73
N ASP A 198 -5.40 1.94 12.05
CA ASP A 198 -6.26 1.18 12.96
C ASP A 198 -7.69 1.75 12.94
N LEU A 199 -8.72 0.92 13.18
CA LEU A 199 -10.08 1.42 13.36
C LEU A 199 -10.11 2.54 14.43
N PRO A 200 -10.87 3.61 14.21
CA PRO A 200 -11.96 3.78 13.25
C PRO A 200 -11.51 4.46 11.94
N SER A 201 -10.27 4.24 11.51
CA SER A 201 -9.68 4.93 10.37
C SER A 201 -9.21 3.98 9.27
N ALA A 202 -9.06 4.53 8.07
CA ALA A 202 -8.54 3.85 6.90
C ALA A 202 -7.40 4.66 6.25
N VAL A 203 -6.58 3.98 5.47
CA VAL A 203 -5.57 4.61 4.63
C VAL A 203 -6.25 5.29 3.45
N ALA A 204 -6.09 6.61 3.37
CA ALA A 204 -6.63 7.44 2.30
C ALA A 204 -5.61 7.67 1.17
N SER A 205 -4.31 7.75 1.49
CA SER A 205 -3.26 7.91 0.48
C SER A 205 -1.91 7.43 0.99
N VAL A 206 -1.11 6.91 0.08
CA VAL A 206 0.30 6.56 0.25
C VAL A 206 1.08 7.31 -0.82
N ASN A 207 1.62 8.47 -0.47
CA ASN A 207 2.24 9.41 -1.41
C ASN A 207 3.76 9.32 -1.35
N ILE A 208 4.40 9.00 -2.48
CA ILE A 208 5.85 9.11 -2.61
C ILE A 208 6.17 10.52 -3.15
N ASN A 209 7.05 11.26 -2.48
CA ASN A 209 7.43 12.58 -2.97
C ASN A 209 8.30 12.50 -4.24
N ALA A 210 8.35 13.58 -5.02
CA ALA A 210 9.10 13.61 -6.28
C ALA A 210 10.60 13.28 -6.12
N ALA A 211 11.21 13.71 -5.00
CA ALA A 211 12.60 13.39 -4.69
C ALA A 211 12.83 11.93 -4.25
N ARG A 212 11.76 11.14 -4.08
CA ARG A 212 11.77 9.78 -3.50
C ARG A 212 12.48 9.72 -2.16
N SER A 213 12.49 10.78 -1.39
CA SER A 213 13.13 10.82 -0.06
C SER A 213 12.16 10.49 1.07
N ARG A 214 10.85 10.48 0.82
CA ARG A 214 9.84 10.14 1.83
C ARG A 214 8.57 9.54 1.24
N VAL A 215 7.93 8.69 2.03
CA VAL A 215 6.57 8.20 1.86
C VAL A 215 5.67 8.89 2.88
N GLN A 216 4.72 9.69 2.43
CA GLN A 216 3.69 10.33 3.26
C GLN A 216 2.42 9.49 3.24
N LEU A 217 1.96 9.08 4.41
CA LEU A 217 0.68 8.44 4.61
C LEU A 217 -0.35 9.48 5.03
N VAL A 218 -1.51 9.45 4.38
CA VAL A 218 -2.71 10.15 4.84
C VAL A 218 -3.70 9.08 5.27
N SER A 219 -4.21 9.22 6.49
CA SER A 219 -5.24 8.34 7.05
C SER A 219 -6.41 9.19 7.51
N ARG A 220 -7.63 8.67 7.38
CA ARG A 220 -8.86 9.40 7.70
C ARG A 220 -9.80 8.47 8.47
N GLN A 221 -10.54 9.01 9.44
CA GLN A 221 -11.62 8.27 10.08
C GLN A 221 -12.73 7.97 9.06
N THR A 222 -13.25 6.75 9.07
CA THR A 222 -14.36 6.30 8.19
C THR A 222 -15.73 6.50 8.84
N GLY A 223 -15.78 7.00 10.07
CA GLY A 223 -17.01 7.36 10.77
C GLY A 223 -16.76 8.36 11.90
N SER A 224 -17.84 8.86 12.52
CA SER A 224 -17.73 9.79 13.64
C SER A 224 -17.31 9.06 14.92
N SER A 225 -16.05 9.18 15.31
CA SER A 225 -15.53 8.59 16.55
C SER A 225 -14.52 9.52 17.21
N THR A 226 -14.57 9.60 18.54
CA THR A 226 -13.57 10.32 19.35
C THR A 226 -12.47 9.40 19.87
N ALA A 227 -12.50 8.12 19.51
CA ALA A 227 -11.49 7.16 19.93
C ALA A 227 -10.13 7.51 19.33
N THR A 228 -9.09 7.41 20.15
CA THR A 228 -7.70 7.49 19.67
C THR A 228 -7.40 6.31 18.77
N TRP A 229 -6.81 6.59 17.62
CA TRP A 229 -6.40 5.59 16.64
C TRP A 229 -4.98 5.83 16.18
N ARG A 230 -4.35 4.80 15.59
CA ARG A 230 -2.95 4.85 15.18
C ARG A 230 -2.83 4.67 13.68
N ALA A 231 -1.98 5.48 13.07
CA ALA A 231 -1.50 5.31 11.69
C ALA A 231 -0.04 4.86 11.71
N SER A 232 0.33 3.97 10.79
CA SER A 232 1.70 3.51 10.57
C SER A 232 2.07 3.63 9.10
N ALA A 233 3.12 4.39 8.79
CA ALA A 233 3.67 4.55 7.45
C ALA A 233 5.01 3.83 7.33
N MET A 234 5.24 3.17 6.20
CA MET A 234 6.47 2.45 5.96
C MET A 234 6.99 2.73 4.55
N ALA A 235 8.32 2.75 4.42
CA ALA A 235 9.01 2.95 3.15
C ALA A 235 10.08 1.88 2.95
N PHE A 236 10.15 1.35 1.74
CA PHE A 236 11.32 0.63 1.25
C PHE A 236 12.30 1.66 0.68
N CYS A 237 13.52 1.71 1.21
CA CYS A 237 14.55 2.67 0.82
C CYS A 237 15.76 1.91 0.28
N VAL A 238 16.17 2.21 -0.96
CA VAL A 238 17.33 1.59 -1.60
C VAL A 238 18.37 2.62 -2.01
N SER A 239 19.65 2.25 -1.99
CA SER A 239 20.78 3.06 -2.46
C SER A 239 21.28 2.63 -3.83
#